data_AF-J3HJL6-F1
#
_entry.id   AF-J3HJL6-F1
#
_cell.length_a   1.000
_cell.length_b   1.000
_cell.length_c   1.000
_cell.angle_alpha   90.00
_cell.angle_beta   90.00
_cell.angle_gamma   90.00
#
_symmetry.space_group_name_H-M   'P 1'
#
loop_
_entity.id
_entity.type
_entity.pdbx_description
1 polymer ?
#
loop_
_entity_poly.entity_id
_entity_poly.type
_entity_poly.pdbx_seq_one_letter_code
_entity_poly.pdbx_strand_id
1 'polypeptide(L)'
;MNKLIHQFVRINRLGLLLLAAGLAPAYAQADICADLRAIQAQSGNHFDGWKKDQVEEGARRQFSSSFLLDGASSCVIGGNSTHYSCVWQLASPTELRRAYARMVEQVKACPALSKDLPAILNEQPQERTQGGLRQSMEITGFDFADAEVTVLVGRLEVSGGTPAQSSNQLRFSFARSGAAAR
;
A
#
# COMPACT_ATOMS: atom_id res chain seq x y z
N MET A 1 -52.01 17.54 61.33
CA MET A 1 -53.30 16.83 61.30
C MET A 1 -53.41 16.07 59.99
N ASN A 2 -53.91 14.82 60.04
CA ASN A 2 -54.50 13.98 58.97
C ASN A 2 -53.89 13.96 57.54
N LYS A 3 -53.32 12.81 57.15
CA LYS A 3 -53.85 11.77 56.21
C LYS A 3 -53.59 12.09 54.72
N LEU A 4 -52.70 11.38 54.00
CA LEU A 4 -52.70 9.96 53.54
C LEU A 4 -53.65 9.65 52.37
N ILE A 5 -53.10 9.00 51.31
CA ILE A 5 -53.79 8.14 50.30
C ILE A 5 -54.71 8.93 49.32
N HIS A 6 -54.72 8.76 47.98
CA HIS A 6 -54.16 7.79 47.00
C HIS A 6 -54.04 8.45 45.58
N GLN A 7 -53.57 7.88 44.46
CA GLN A 7 -52.95 6.58 44.08
C GLN A 7 -51.95 6.78 42.88
N PHE A 8 -51.50 5.68 42.27
CA PHE A 8 -50.60 5.44 41.12
C PHE A 8 -51.20 5.66 39.71
N VAL A 9 -50.37 6.09 38.75
CA VAL A 9 -50.36 5.53 37.37
C VAL A 9 -48.93 5.19 36.98
N ARG A 10 -48.66 3.90 36.70
CA ARG A 10 -47.41 3.39 36.12
C ARG A 10 -47.53 3.34 34.60
N ILE A 11 -46.54 3.85 33.87
CA ILE A 11 -45.95 3.38 32.59
C ILE A 11 -44.62 4.16 32.50
N ASN A 12 -43.40 3.62 32.58
CA ASN A 12 -42.80 2.33 32.19
C ASN A 12 -42.55 2.13 30.68
N ARG A 13 -41.63 2.93 30.10
CA ARG A 13 -40.70 2.54 29.02
C ARG A 13 -39.36 3.23 29.29
N LEU A 14 -38.37 2.51 29.80
CA LEU A 14 -37.32 1.79 29.05
C LEU A 14 -36.37 2.70 28.25
N GLY A 15 -35.09 2.66 28.64
CA GLY A 15 -34.00 2.54 27.67
C GLY A 15 -33.46 3.81 27.03
N LEU A 16 -32.87 4.71 27.83
CA LEU A 16 -31.87 5.65 27.29
C LEU A 16 -30.56 4.89 27.01
N LEU A 17 -30.56 4.12 25.91
CA LEU A 17 -29.43 3.29 25.48
C LEU A 17 -28.36 4.13 24.78
N LEU A 18 -27.24 4.33 25.48
CA LEU A 18 -25.87 4.31 24.96
C LEU A 18 -25.68 4.69 23.48
N LEU A 19 -25.52 5.98 23.21
CA LEU A 19 -24.82 6.49 22.02
C LEU A 19 -23.41 6.95 22.39
N ALA A 20 -22.65 6.09 23.07
CA ALA A 20 -21.21 6.15 23.07
C ALA A 20 -20.71 5.64 21.71
N ALA A 21 -20.86 6.47 20.68
CA ALA A 21 -20.24 6.23 19.39
C ALA A 21 -18.73 6.19 19.60
N GLY A 22 -18.16 4.99 19.58
CA GLY A 22 -16.73 4.80 19.76
C GLY A 22 -16.00 5.57 18.67
N LEU A 23 -15.33 6.65 19.05
CA LEU A 23 -14.25 7.26 18.27
C LEU A 23 -13.08 6.27 18.26
N ALA A 24 -13.26 5.18 17.52
CA ALA A 24 -12.14 4.41 17.02
C ALA A 24 -11.23 5.42 16.31
N PRO A 25 -9.92 5.45 16.61
CA PRO A 25 -9.02 6.33 15.90
C PRO A 25 -9.13 5.99 14.42
N ALA A 26 -9.70 6.92 13.65
CA ALA A 26 -9.51 6.96 12.21
C ALA A 26 -8.03 7.28 12.02
N TYR A 27 -7.20 6.24 12.09
CA TYR A 27 -5.97 6.20 11.30
C TYR A 27 -6.43 6.54 9.89
N ALA A 28 -6.13 7.76 9.44
CA ALA A 28 -6.35 8.16 8.07
C ALA A 28 -5.55 7.16 7.24
N GLN A 29 -6.23 6.15 6.69
CA GLN A 29 -5.58 5.15 5.88
C GLN A 29 -5.07 5.90 4.67
N ALA A 30 -3.77 5.81 4.40
CA ALA A 30 -3.18 6.33 3.19
C ALA A 30 -4.06 5.90 2.00
N ASP A 31 -4.66 6.88 1.32
CA ASP A 31 -5.63 6.63 0.28
C ASP A 31 -4.85 6.23 -0.98
N ILE A 32 -4.50 4.94 -1.03
CA ILE A 32 -3.74 4.36 -2.14
C ILE A 32 -4.47 4.56 -3.47
N CYS A 33 -5.79 4.78 -3.47
CA CYS A 33 -6.57 5.05 -4.67
C CYS A 33 -6.41 6.50 -5.16
N ALA A 34 -6.33 7.46 -4.23
CA ALA A 34 -5.94 8.83 -4.55
C ALA A 34 -4.48 8.89 -5.01
N ASP A 35 -3.58 8.20 -4.30
CA ASP A 35 -2.16 8.10 -4.66
C ASP A 35 -1.96 7.47 -6.05
N LEU A 36 -2.65 6.36 -6.35
CA LEU A 36 -2.63 5.70 -7.66
C LEU A 36 -3.03 6.66 -8.79
N ARG A 37 -4.07 7.48 -8.58
CA ARG A 37 -4.48 8.52 -9.56
C ARG A 37 -3.44 9.62 -9.71
N ALA A 38 -2.80 10.05 -8.61
CA ALA A 38 -1.73 11.05 -8.65
C ALA A 38 -0.50 10.53 -9.42
N ILE A 39 -0.09 9.29 -9.16
CA ILE A 39 0.99 8.60 -9.88
C ILE A 39 0.62 8.45 -11.36
N GLN A 40 -0.60 8.02 -11.68
CA GLN A 40 -1.08 7.91 -13.07
C GLN A 40 -1.00 9.24 -13.81
N ALA A 41 -1.51 10.33 -13.22
CA ALA A 41 -1.45 11.66 -13.80
C ALA A 41 -0.01 12.12 -14.06
N GLN A 42 0.92 11.88 -13.13
CA GLN A 42 2.33 12.26 -13.29
C GLN A 42 3.11 11.35 -14.25
N SER A 43 2.66 10.10 -14.45
CA SER A 43 3.26 9.19 -15.43
C SER A 43 3.14 9.70 -16.87
N GLY A 44 2.10 10.49 -17.17
CA GLY A 44 1.94 11.17 -18.46
C GLY A 44 3.02 12.20 -18.77
N ASN A 45 3.63 12.78 -17.73
CA ASN A 45 4.77 13.71 -17.82
C ASN A 45 6.08 13.04 -17.35
N HIS A 46 6.20 11.72 -17.50
CA HIS A 46 7.40 10.95 -17.14
C HIS A 46 7.92 11.22 -15.72
N PHE A 47 7.02 11.57 -14.78
CA PHE A 47 7.34 11.99 -13.42
C PHE A 47 8.33 13.18 -13.31
N ASP A 48 8.46 14.03 -14.35
CA ASP A 48 9.44 15.13 -14.37
C ASP A 48 9.29 16.09 -13.18
N GLY A 49 8.06 16.38 -12.76
CA GLY A 49 7.78 17.22 -11.58
C GLY A 49 8.09 16.55 -10.24
N TRP A 50 8.41 15.25 -10.22
CA TRP A 50 8.74 14.48 -9.02
C TRP A 50 10.21 14.09 -8.91
N LYS A 51 10.98 14.12 -10.01
CA LYS A 51 12.42 13.81 -9.97
C LYS A 51 13.18 14.84 -9.13
N LYS A 52 14.05 14.33 -8.27
CA LYS A 52 15.10 15.09 -7.59
C LYS A 52 16.46 14.59 -8.06
N ASP A 53 17.35 14.28 -7.12
CA ASP A 53 18.72 13.89 -7.34
C ASP A 53 18.80 12.52 -8.02
N GLN A 54 19.72 12.36 -8.98
CA GLN A 54 20.06 11.06 -9.55
C GLN A 54 20.69 10.19 -8.48
N VAL A 55 20.14 9.00 -8.29
CA VAL A 55 20.67 7.95 -7.40
C VAL A 55 21.11 6.77 -8.26
N GLU A 56 22.36 6.37 -8.11
CA GLU A 56 22.90 5.17 -8.77
C GLU A 56 22.72 3.97 -7.85
N GLU A 57 21.81 3.06 -8.22
CA GLU A 57 21.63 1.78 -7.54
C GLU A 57 22.20 0.67 -8.44
N GLY A 58 23.48 0.38 -8.25
CA GLY A 58 24.22 -0.56 -9.10
C GLY A 58 24.34 -0.06 -10.54
N ALA A 59 24.02 -0.92 -11.51
CA ALA A 59 24.13 -0.60 -12.94
C ALA A 59 22.92 0.15 -13.53
N ARG A 60 21.93 0.55 -12.72
CA ARG A 60 20.70 1.21 -13.18
C ARG A 60 20.64 2.64 -12.67
N ARG A 61 20.51 3.59 -13.60
CA ARG A 61 20.20 4.99 -13.27
C ARG A 61 18.79 5.06 -12.70
N GLN A 62 18.63 5.79 -11.60
CA GLN A 62 17.35 6.13 -11.00
C GLN A 62 17.37 7.59 -10.54
N PHE A 63 16.22 8.15 -10.24
CA PHE A 63 16.06 9.44 -9.58
C PHE A 63 15.32 9.25 -8.27
N SER A 64 15.71 9.96 -7.23
CA SER A 64 14.92 10.05 -6.01
C SER A 64 13.65 10.85 -6.29
N SER A 65 12.54 10.49 -5.64
CA SER A 65 11.26 11.19 -5.79
C SER A 65 11.08 12.25 -4.69
N SER A 66 10.50 13.40 -5.05
CA SER A 66 9.97 14.39 -4.10
C SER A 66 8.59 14.01 -3.57
N PHE A 67 7.83 13.22 -4.32
CA PHE A 67 6.60 12.59 -3.86
C PHE A 67 6.95 11.27 -3.16
N LEU A 68 6.52 11.12 -1.91
CA LEU A 68 6.65 9.89 -1.11
C LEU A 68 5.25 9.40 -0.76
N LEU A 69 5.01 8.11 -0.95
CA LEU A 69 3.82 7.46 -0.41
C LEU A 69 3.91 7.40 1.12
N ASP A 70 2.78 7.48 1.81
CA ASP A 70 2.78 7.58 3.27
C ASP A 70 3.48 6.39 3.95
N GLY A 71 4.31 6.70 4.95
CA GLY A 71 5.20 5.77 5.64
C GLY A 71 6.33 5.16 4.80
N ALA A 72 6.46 5.47 3.50
CA ALA A 72 7.51 4.90 2.66
C ALA A 72 8.90 5.40 3.12
N SER A 73 9.86 4.48 3.22
CA SER A 73 11.24 4.78 3.58
C SER A 73 12.00 5.46 2.43
N SER A 74 11.62 5.15 1.19
CA SER A 74 12.09 5.84 -0.02
C SER A 74 11.11 5.62 -1.17
N CYS A 75 11.09 6.56 -2.12
CA CYS A 75 10.50 6.35 -3.45
C CYS A 75 11.46 6.84 -4.54
N VAL A 76 11.47 6.12 -5.66
CA VAL A 76 12.40 6.27 -6.78
C VAL A 76 11.66 6.22 -8.11
N ILE A 77 12.25 6.87 -9.11
CA ILE A 77 11.79 6.89 -10.50
C ILE A 77 12.90 6.25 -11.36
N GLY A 78 12.54 5.29 -12.21
CA GLY A 78 13.49 4.62 -13.10
C GLY A 78 14.16 5.61 -14.07
N GLY A 79 15.39 5.35 -14.51
CA GLY A 79 16.14 6.29 -15.37
C GLY A 79 15.51 6.56 -16.74
N ASN A 80 14.74 5.62 -17.28
CA ASN A 80 13.91 5.81 -18.48
C ASN A 80 12.59 6.56 -18.18
N SER A 81 12.34 6.89 -16.91
CA SER A 81 11.24 7.74 -16.44
C SER A 81 9.83 7.16 -16.59
N THR A 82 9.71 5.84 -16.71
CA THR A 82 8.43 5.15 -16.94
C THR A 82 7.98 4.24 -15.81
N HIS A 83 8.74 4.24 -14.71
CA HIS A 83 8.52 3.42 -13.53
C HIS A 83 8.71 4.27 -12.29
N TYR A 84 7.82 4.10 -11.32
CA TYR A 84 7.86 4.71 -9.99
C TYR A 84 7.74 3.59 -8.95
N SER A 85 8.58 3.58 -7.93
CA SER A 85 8.56 2.55 -6.88
C SER A 85 8.80 3.15 -5.51
N CYS A 86 8.04 2.68 -4.52
CA CYS A 86 8.27 2.98 -3.11
C CYS A 86 8.61 1.72 -2.33
N VAL A 87 9.42 1.87 -1.29
CA VAL A 87 9.83 0.78 -0.38
C VAL A 87 9.55 1.20 1.06
N TRP A 88 8.94 0.29 1.83
CA TRP A 88 8.81 0.39 3.28
C TRP A 88 9.69 -0.69 3.92
N GLN A 89 10.46 -0.30 4.93
CA GLN A 89 11.18 -1.24 5.81
C GLN A 89 10.29 -1.55 7.04
N LEU A 90 10.01 -2.83 7.28
CA LEU A 90 9.15 -3.29 8.38
C LEU A 90 9.99 -3.98 9.47
N ALA A 91 9.64 -3.78 10.73
CA ALA A 91 10.39 -4.33 11.86
C ALA A 91 10.26 -5.87 11.96
N SER A 92 9.17 -6.47 11.47
CA SER A 92 8.96 -7.91 11.55
C SER A 92 8.29 -8.55 10.31
N PRO A 93 8.53 -9.85 10.04
CA PRO A 93 7.78 -10.64 9.06
C PRO A 93 6.26 -10.58 9.21
N THR A 94 5.77 -10.53 10.46
CA THR A 94 4.33 -10.51 10.77
C THR A 94 3.69 -9.15 10.47
N GLU A 95 4.44 -8.05 10.55
CA GLU A 95 3.99 -6.74 10.06
C GLU A 95 4.05 -6.67 8.54
N LEU A 96 5.13 -7.16 7.93
CA LEU A 96 5.28 -7.24 6.47
C LEU A 96 4.11 -7.99 5.82
N ARG A 97 3.79 -9.21 6.31
CA ARG A 97 2.66 -10.00 5.79
C ARG A 97 1.32 -9.28 5.93
N ARG A 98 1.09 -8.56 7.03
CA ARG A 98 -0.13 -7.77 7.26
C ARG A 98 -0.19 -6.51 6.38
N ALA A 99 0.93 -5.82 6.19
CA ALA A 99 1.01 -4.62 5.36
C ALA A 99 0.83 -4.96 3.87
N TYR A 100 1.48 -6.03 3.41
CA TYR A 100 1.32 -6.60 2.07
C TYR A 100 -0.14 -6.94 1.77
N ALA A 101 -0.79 -7.77 2.61
CA ALA A 101 -2.18 -8.16 2.39
C ALA A 101 -3.15 -6.97 2.39
N ARG A 102 -2.94 -5.97 3.25
CA ARG A 102 -3.72 -4.72 3.22
C ARG A 102 -3.52 -3.94 1.93
N MET A 103 -2.28 -3.71 1.50
CA MET A 103 -1.99 -2.96 0.29
C MET A 103 -2.57 -3.65 -0.96
N VAL A 104 -2.47 -4.98 -1.04
CA VAL A 104 -3.10 -5.78 -2.11
C VAL A 104 -4.62 -5.58 -2.13
N GLU A 105 -5.32 -5.74 -1.00
CA GLU A 105 -6.78 -5.57 -0.97
C GLU A 105 -7.20 -4.11 -1.17
N GLN A 106 -6.42 -3.12 -0.72
CA GLN A 106 -6.71 -1.71 -0.97
C GLN A 106 -6.55 -1.35 -2.46
N VAL A 107 -5.47 -1.76 -3.14
CA VAL A 107 -5.27 -1.56 -4.58
C VAL A 107 -6.38 -2.25 -5.39
N LYS A 108 -6.75 -3.47 -5.01
CA LYS A 108 -7.87 -4.23 -5.60
C LYS A 108 -9.23 -3.57 -5.40
N ALA A 109 -9.44 -2.87 -4.29
CA ALA A 109 -10.66 -2.14 -3.99
C ALA A 109 -10.74 -0.75 -4.65
N CYS A 110 -9.64 -0.27 -5.26
CA CYS A 110 -9.66 1.00 -5.97
C CYS A 110 -10.55 0.93 -7.22
N PRO A 111 -11.26 2.03 -7.57
CA PRO A 111 -11.93 2.11 -8.85
C PRO A 111 -10.93 2.07 -10.00
N ALA A 112 -11.41 1.73 -11.20
CA ALA A 112 -10.64 1.78 -12.44
C ALA A 112 -9.83 3.09 -12.57
N LEU A 113 -8.58 2.94 -13.05
CA LEU A 113 -7.72 4.07 -13.45
C LEU A 113 -8.19 4.71 -14.76
N SER A 114 -8.93 3.96 -15.58
CA SER A 114 -9.54 4.44 -16.82
C SER A 114 -10.98 3.93 -16.90
N LYS A 115 -11.26 2.89 -17.70
CA LYS A 115 -12.58 2.31 -17.93
C LYS A 115 -12.71 0.95 -17.25
N ASP A 116 -11.67 0.13 -17.37
CA ASP A 116 -11.70 -1.27 -16.95
C ASP A 116 -11.04 -1.47 -15.58
N LEU A 117 -11.53 -2.48 -14.85
CA LEU A 117 -10.89 -2.93 -13.60
C LEU A 117 -9.64 -3.74 -13.92
N PRO A 118 -8.60 -3.71 -13.06
CA PRO A 118 -7.34 -4.37 -13.35
C PRO A 118 -7.48 -5.90 -13.38
N ALA A 119 -6.80 -6.55 -14.32
CA ALA A 119 -6.58 -7.98 -14.25
C ALA A 119 -5.55 -8.29 -13.16
N ILE A 120 -5.85 -9.25 -12.26
CA ILE A 120 -4.95 -9.61 -11.16
C ILE A 120 -3.94 -10.66 -11.64
N LEU A 121 -2.67 -10.31 -11.61
CA LEU A 121 -1.54 -11.17 -11.95
C LEU A 121 -0.89 -11.69 -10.65
N ASN A 122 -1.35 -12.83 -10.15
CA ASN A 122 -0.76 -13.44 -8.95
C ASN A 122 0.41 -14.35 -9.31
N GLU A 123 1.60 -14.06 -8.81
CA GLU A 123 2.71 -15.03 -8.79
C GLU A 123 2.61 -15.93 -7.55
N GLN A 124 3.02 -17.18 -7.67
CA GLN A 124 3.18 -18.05 -6.50
C GLN A 124 4.35 -17.54 -5.64
N PRO A 125 4.27 -17.63 -4.29
CA PRO A 125 5.38 -17.28 -3.42
C PRO A 125 6.66 -18.05 -3.81
N GLN A 126 7.73 -17.31 -4.08
CA GLN A 126 9.04 -17.88 -4.42
C GLN A 126 9.92 -17.91 -3.17
N GLU A 127 10.41 -19.09 -2.81
CA GLU A 127 11.45 -19.24 -1.79
C GLU A 127 12.81 -19.53 -2.44
N ARG A 128 13.87 -18.88 -1.93
CA ARG A 128 15.25 -19.10 -2.37
C ARG A 128 16.16 -19.20 -1.15
N THR A 129 17.19 -20.02 -1.24
CA THR A 129 18.22 -20.16 -0.21
C THR A 129 19.59 -19.99 -0.84
N GLN A 130 20.40 -19.07 -0.32
CA GLN A 130 21.74 -18.79 -0.84
C GLN A 130 22.68 -18.42 0.32
N GLY A 131 23.79 -19.15 0.46
CA GLY A 131 24.84 -18.81 1.43
C GLY A 131 24.41 -18.76 2.90
N GLY A 132 23.38 -19.52 3.29
CA GLY A 132 22.80 -19.49 4.64
C GLY A 132 21.73 -18.40 4.86
N LEU A 133 21.45 -17.58 3.86
CA LEU A 133 20.28 -16.70 3.83
C LEU A 133 19.09 -17.42 3.19
N ARG A 134 17.90 -17.28 3.80
CA ARG A 134 16.61 -17.63 3.22
C ARG A 134 15.91 -16.36 2.77
N GLN A 135 15.40 -16.37 1.54
CA GLN A 135 14.61 -15.31 0.95
C GLN A 135 13.22 -15.86 0.64
N SER A 136 12.17 -15.15 1.06
CA SER A 136 10.78 -15.42 0.68
C SER A 136 10.22 -14.18 -0.01
N MET A 137 9.75 -14.36 -1.24
CA MET A 137 9.25 -13.29 -2.10
C MET A 137 7.84 -13.63 -2.58
N GLU A 138 6.92 -12.68 -2.51
CA GLU A 138 5.55 -12.81 -3.03
C GLU A 138 5.16 -11.51 -3.72
N ILE A 139 4.55 -11.61 -4.91
CA ILE A 139 4.19 -10.47 -5.75
C ILE A 139 2.77 -10.65 -6.29
N THR A 140 1.94 -9.62 -6.11
CA THR A 140 0.67 -9.45 -6.81
C THR A 140 0.79 -8.28 -7.76
N GLY A 141 0.57 -8.54 -9.05
CA GLY A 141 0.40 -7.54 -10.08
C GLY A 141 -1.08 -7.20 -10.33
N PHE A 142 -1.30 -5.98 -10.80
CA PHE A 142 -2.58 -5.44 -11.23
C PHE A 142 -2.35 -4.78 -12.59
N ASP A 143 -2.88 -5.40 -13.64
CA ASP A 143 -2.73 -4.92 -15.01
C ASP A 143 -3.95 -4.09 -15.42
N PHE A 144 -3.77 -2.77 -15.43
CA PHE A 144 -4.70 -1.77 -15.94
C PHE A 144 -4.39 -1.57 -17.43
N ALA A 145 -4.65 -2.61 -18.23
CA ALA A 145 -4.25 -2.67 -19.64
C ALA A 145 -4.81 -1.49 -20.47
N ASP A 146 -6.03 -1.04 -20.18
CA ASP A 146 -6.70 0.08 -20.85
C ASP A 146 -6.11 1.46 -20.47
N ALA A 147 -5.43 1.55 -19.33
CA ALA A 147 -4.65 2.69 -18.88
C ALA A 147 -3.16 2.60 -19.27
N GLU A 148 -2.75 1.54 -19.98
CA GLU A 148 -1.35 1.20 -20.28
C GLU A 148 -0.46 1.09 -19.02
N VAL A 149 -0.98 0.54 -17.92
CA VAL A 149 -0.31 0.58 -16.61
C VAL A 149 -0.31 -0.78 -15.93
N THR A 150 0.85 -1.19 -15.40
CA THR A 150 0.95 -2.32 -14.47
C THR A 150 1.41 -1.83 -13.10
N VAL A 151 0.66 -2.18 -12.06
CA VAL A 151 1.02 -1.95 -10.65
C VAL A 151 1.45 -3.27 -10.03
N LEU A 152 2.57 -3.28 -9.31
CA LEU A 152 3.07 -4.45 -8.57
C LEU A 152 3.14 -4.11 -7.08
N VAL A 153 2.54 -4.95 -6.25
CA VAL A 153 2.75 -4.98 -4.80
C VAL A 153 3.55 -6.24 -4.50
N GLY A 154 4.74 -6.07 -3.94
CA GLY A 154 5.66 -7.16 -3.63
C GLY A 154 6.13 -7.12 -2.18
N ARG A 155 6.30 -8.29 -1.57
CA ARG A 155 7.04 -8.42 -0.30
C ARG A 155 8.31 -9.24 -0.48
N LEU A 156 9.35 -8.88 0.25
CA LEU A 156 10.61 -9.60 0.35
C LEU A 156 10.98 -9.74 1.84
N GLU A 157 11.07 -10.97 2.31
CA GLU A 157 11.58 -11.33 3.63
C GLU A 157 12.95 -12.00 3.45
N VAL A 158 13.99 -11.45 4.07
CA VAL A 158 15.34 -12.04 4.11
C VAL A 158 15.66 -12.38 5.56
N SER A 159 16.01 -13.64 5.80
CA SER A 159 16.32 -14.19 7.14
C SER A 159 17.51 -15.14 7.09
N GLY A 160 18.08 -15.47 8.25
CA GLY A 160 19.36 -16.18 8.37
C GLY A 160 20.57 -15.25 8.33
N GLY A 161 21.78 -15.81 8.43
CA GLY A 161 23.01 -15.04 8.52
C GLY A 161 23.11 -14.19 9.80
N THR A 162 23.58 -12.95 9.67
CA THR A 162 23.63 -11.98 10.78
C THR A 162 22.37 -11.10 10.83
N PRO A 163 22.00 -10.50 11.98
CA PRO A 163 20.85 -9.59 12.05
C PRO A 163 20.90 -8.43 11.04
N ALA A 164 22.09 -7.92 10.72
CA ALA A 164 22.31 -6.87 9.74
C ALA A 164 22.04 -7.30 8.27
N GLN A 165 21.93 -8.60 8.00
CA GLN A 165 21.58 -9.16 6.70
C GLN A 165 20.08 -9.51 6.59
N SER A 166 19.35 -9.49 7.71
CA SER A 166 17.90 -9.67 7.70
C SER A 166 17.18 -8.39 7.27
N SER A 167 16.09 -8.53 6.52
CA SER A 167 15.26 -7.38 6.12
C SER A 167 13.83 -7.81 5.79
N ASN A 168 12.86 -6.93 6.05
CA ASN A 168 11.46 -7.13 5.70
C ASN A 168 11.00 -5.93 4.85
N GLN A 169 10.95 -6.10 3.54
CA GLN A 169 10.63 -5.03 2.60
C GLN A 169 9.25 -5.23 1.99
N LEU A 170 8.39 -4.23 2.12
CA LEU A 170 7.23 -4.06 1.24
C LEU A 170 7.65 -3.13 0.11
N ARG A 171 7.29 -3.47 -1.12
CA ARG A 171 7.53 -2.65 -2.31
C ARG A 171 6.23 -2.43 -3.06
N PHE A 172 5.95 -1.17 -3.38
CA PHE A 172 4.98 -0.77 -4.37
C PHE A 172 5.73 -0.38 -5.64
N SER A 173 5.17 -0.66 -6.80
CA SER A 173 5.69 -0.25 -8.10
C SER A 173 4.54 0.06 -9.06
N PHE A 174 4.71 1.11 -9.83
CA PHE A 174 3.83 1.52 -10.93
C PHE A 174 4.72 1.63 -12.17
N ALA A 175 4.36 0.95 -13.25
CA ALA A 175 5.06 1.00 -14.53
C ALA A 175 4.08 1.28 -15.67
N ARG A 176 4.48 2.13 -16.63
CA ARG A 176 3.72 2.34 -17.86
C ARG A 176 4.15 1.34 -18.94
N SER A 177 3.22 0.51 -19.38
CA SER A 177 3.34 -0.45 -20.48
C SER A 177 3.41 0.32 -21.81
N GLY A 178 4.59 0.35 -22.42
CA GLY A 178 4.89 1.20 -23.59
C GLY A 178 6.28 1.82 -23.55
N ALA A 179 6.92 1.79 -22.38
CA ALA A 179 8.29 2.25 -22.12
C ALA A 179 9.43 1.49 -22.81
N ALA A 180 9.13 0.32 -23.38
CA ALA A 180 10.12 -0.66 -23.83
C ALA A 180 9.66 -1.35 -25.12
N ALA A 181 9.27 -0.57 -26.12
CA ALA A 181 8.95 -1.07 -27.47
C ALA A 181 9.02 0.03 -28.56
N ARG A 182 10.11 0.81 -28.61
CA ARG A 182 10.57 1.57 -29.80
C ARG A 182 12.09 1.59 -29.83
#